data_AF-A0A2M9VD71-F1
#
_entry.id   AF-A0A2M9VD71-F1
#
_cell.length_a   1.000
_cell.length_b   1.000
_cell.length_c   1.000
_cell.angle_alpha   90.00
_cell.angle_beta   90.00
_cell.angle_gamma   90.00
#
_symmetry.space_group_name_H-M   'P 1'
#
loop_
_entity.id
_entity.type
_entity.pdbx_description
1 polymer ?
#
loop_
_entity_poly.entity_id
_entity_poly.type
_entity_poly.pdbx_seq_one_letter_code
_entity_poly.pdbx_strand_id
1 'polypeptide(L)'
;MLTWLYYGRSYECMVEQGEELAKRKGITRLYKWLVSYMVRFIIKKSSGMRTKEDWVAFRKQQKAIEESNLVEWSIEDEEDIEETETEDTDSLQQGQPKSTGRKADTRTLPELLIENRDVILERIGTRLKTHTTETDIARLYIALVEYRFMRPCPIKTFRNVLQQQYTDLSIVHERGIQKAYRNLTTPFGGSKKLIKDIGEDHVAIEELKAYLSA
;
A
#
# COMPACT_ATOMS: atom_id res chain seq x y z
N MET A 1 -20.96 16.18 -0.07
CA MET A 1 -20.43 17.28 0.78
C MET A 1 -20.67 17.04 2.27
N LEU A 2 -21.85 16.57 2.73
CA LEU A 2 -22.10 16.27 4.15
C LEU A 2 -21.55 14.92 4.66
N THR A 3 -21.29 13.97 3.76
CA THR A 3 -20.76 12.64 4.12
C THR A 3 -19.34 12.69 4.71
N TRP A 4 -18.54 13.69 4.35
CA TRP A 4 -17.20 13.89 4.90
C TRP A 4 -17.22 14.45 6.32
N LEU A 5 -18.21 15.26 6.67
CA LEU A 5 -18.38 15.75 8.04
C LEU A 5 -18.82 14.62 8.99
N TYR A 6 -19.56 13.64 8.45
CA TYR A 6 -20.23 12.58 9.20
C TYR A 6 -19.40 11.28 9.32
N TYR A 7 -18.64 10.91 8.29
CA TYR A 7 -17.76 9.74 8.26
C TYR A 7 -16.26 10.09 8.25
N GLY A 8 -15.91 11.37 8.24
CA GLY A 8 -14.51 11.82 8.30
C GLY A 8 -14.01 12.05 9.71
N ARG A 9 -12.69 12.23 9.86
CA ARG A 9 -11.97 12.55 11.11
C ARG A 9 -12.24 13.95 11.65
N SER A 10 -13.42 14.52 11.41
CA SER A 10 -13.75 15.91 11.75
C SER A 10 -13.60 16.21 13.24
N TYR A 11 -14.05 15.31 14.12
CA TYR A 11 -13.88 15.42 15.57
C TYR A 11 -12.43 15.22 16.02
N GLU A 12 -11.72 14.30 15.38
CA GLU A 12 -10.31 13.99 15.67
C GLU A 12 -9.40 15.17 15.31
N CYS A 13 -9.60 15.78 14.15
CA CYS A 13 -8.88 17.00 13.74
C CYS A 13 -9.21 18.21 14.63
N MET A 14 -10.45 18.36 15.12
CA MET A 14 -10.79 19.43 16.07
C MET A 14 -10.10 19.25 17.43
N VAL A 15 -9.89 18.01 17.87
CA VAL A 15 -9.14 17.70 19.10
C VAL A 15 -7.65 17.94 18.88
N GLU A 16 -7.08 17.49 17.76
CA GLU A 16 -5.68 17.71 17.38
C GLU A 16 -5.33 19.21 17.33
N GLN A 17 -6.15 20.01 16.64
CA GLN A 17 -5.99 21.47 16.61
C GLN A 17 -6.11 22.11 18.00
N GLY A 18 -7.01 21.60 18.85
CA GLY A 18 -7.12 22.04 20.25
C GLY A 18 -5.83 21.77 21.04
N GLU A 19 -5.20 20.62 20.84
CA GLU A 19 -3.97 20.25 21.54
C GLU A 19 -2.73 21.00 21.05
N GLU A 20 -2.63 21.23 19.74
CA GLU A 20 -1.60 22.10 19.16
C GLU A 20 -1.71 23.53 19.70
N LEU A 21 -2.94 24.06 19.81
CA LEU A 21 -3.20 25.35 20.43
C LEU A 21 -2.82 25.34 21.92
N ALA A 22 -3.00 24.24 22.65
CA ALA A 22 -2.60 24.16 24.05
C ALA A 22 -1.05 24.09 24.24
N LYS A 23 -0.33 23.52 23.27
CA LYS A 23 1.14 23.37 23.24
C LYS A 23 1.87 24.67 22.84
N ARG A 24 1.22 25.63 22.17
CA ARG A 24 1.86 26.88 21.72
C ARG A 24 2.35 27.77 22.88
N LYS A 25 3.61 28.25 22.80
CA LYS A 25 4.21 29.15 23.79
C LYS A 25 3.61 30.57 23.67
N GLY A 26 3.15 31.13 24.79
CA GLY A 26 2.55 32.48 24.85
C GLY A 26 1.05 32.55 25.20
N ILE A 27 0.44 31.42 25.59
CA ILE A 27 -1.00 31.33 25.86
C ILE A 27 -1.31 31.37 27.37
N THR A 28 -2.29 32.19 27.76
CA THR A 28 -2.75 32.36 29.14
C THR A 28 -3.37 31.09 29.71
N ARG A 29 -3.19 30.82 31.01
CA ARG A 29 -3.75 29.64 31.70
C ARG A 29 -5.26 29.47 31.49
N LEU A 30 -6.02 30.57 31.45
CA LEU A 30 -7.45 30.57 31.17
C LEU A 30 -7.78 30.00 29.79
N TYR A 31 -7.01 30.35 28.76
CA TYR A 31 -7.23 29.85 27.41
C TYR A 31 -6.89 28.36 27.30
N LYS A 32 -5.83 27.88 27.97
CA LYS A 32 -5.54 26.44 28.06
C LYS A 32 -6.68 25.67 28.75
N TRP A 33 -7.27 26.27 29.78
CA TRP A 33 -8.42 25.70 30.48
C TRP A 33 -9.68 25.65 29.59
N LEU A 34 -9.97 26.72 28.84
CA LEU A 34 -11.07 26.77 27.88
C LEU A 34 -10.91 25.74 26.75
N VAL A 35 -9.71 25.61 26.21
CA VAL A 35 -9.39 24.60 25.19
C VAL A 35 -9.55 23.19 25.74
N SER A 36 -9.12 22.93 26.98
CA SER A 36 -9.36 21.64 27.66
C SER A 36 -10.85 21.34 27.82
N TYR A 37 -11.65 22.35 28.18
CA TYR A 37 -13.10 22.21 28.26
C TYR A 37 -13.74 21.91 26.90
N MET A 38 -13.29 22.58 25.84
CA MET A 38 -13.75 22.36 24.47
C MET A 38 -13.46 20.93 24.00
N VAL A 39 -12.25 20.41 24.24
CA VAL A 39 -11.88 19.02 23.92
C VAL A 39 -12.76 18.03 24.68
N ARG A 40 -13.01 18.25 25.98
CA ARG A 40 -13.93 17.41 26.78
C ARG A 40 -15.35 17.45 26.24
N PHE A 41 -15.82 18.61 25.80
CA PHE A 41 -17.15 18.77 25.21
C PHE A 41 -17.27 18.02 23.87
N ILE A 42 -16.26 18.09 23.02
CA ILE A 42 -16.20 17.37 21.73
C ILE A 42 -16.24 15.86 21.95
N ILE A 43 -15.44 15.32 22.87
CA ILE A 43 -15.42 13.89 23.22
C ILE A 43 -16.77 13.44 23.80
N LYS A 44 -17.39 14.28 24.64
CA LYS A 44 -18.70 13.96 25.21
C LYS A 44 -19.80 13.99 24.14
N LYS A 45 -19.75 14.93 23.19
CA LYS A 45 -20.75 15.04 22.12
C LYS A 45 -20.58 13.96 21.05
N SER A 46 -19.36 13.48 20.81
CA SER A 46 -19.07 12.39 19.88
C SER A 46 -19.47 11.00 20.41
N SER A 47 -19.76 10.86 21.71
CA SER A 47 -20.09 9.57 22.36
C SER A 47 -21.35 8.85 21.84
N GLY A 48 -22.16 9.49 20.99
CA GLY A 48 -23.26 8.84 20.27
C GLY A 48 -22.90 8.31 18.88
N MET A 49 -21.71 8.66 18.35
CA MET A 49 -21.25 8.32 16.99
C MET A 49 -19.87 7.65 16.95
N ARG A 50 -19.10 7.72 18.04
CA ARG A 50 -17.72 7.21 18.18
C ARG A 50 -17.64 6.48 19.54
N THR A 51 -17.18 5.23 19.57
CA THR A 51 -17.06 4.48 20.85
C THR A 51 -15.83 4.92 21.64
N LYS A 52 -15.74 4.53 22.91
CA LYS A 52 -14.56 4.82 23.73
C LYS A 52 -13.30 4.16 23.17
N GLU A 53 -13.42 3.00 22.53
CA GLU A 53 -12.29 2.30 21.89
C GLU A 53 -11.69 3.12 20.75
N ASP A 54 -12.51 3.78 19.94
CA ASP A 54 -12.05 4.63 18.84
C ASP A 54 -11.17 5.80 19.32
N TRP A 55 -11.50 6.39 20.48
CA TRP A 55 -10.72 7.47 21.07
C TRP A 55 -9.39 6.97 21.66
N VAL A 56 -9.37 5.75 22.18
CA VAL A 56 -8.15 5.10 22.66
C VAL A 56 -7.23 4.78 21.48
N ALA A 57 -7.78 4.22 20.39
CA ALA A 57 -7.03 3.95 19.16
C ALA A 57 -6.45 5.25 18.55
N PHE A 58 -7.24 6.33 18.53
CA PHE A 58 -6.77 7.64 18.07
C PHE A 58 -5.60 8.18 18.91
N ARG A 59 -5.65 8.03 20.25
CA ARG A 59 -4.55 8.44 21.14
C ARG A 59 -3.30 7.59 20.97
N LYS A 60 -3.47 6.29 20.83
CA LYS A 60 -2.38 5.32 20.59
C LYS A 60 -1.70 5.69 19.26
N GLN A 61 -2.47 6.04 18.22
CA GLN A 61 -1.95 6.52 16.94
C GLN A 61 -1.23 7.87 17.05
N GLN A 62 -1.78 8.84 17.79
CA GLN A 62 -1.19 10.17 17.95
C GLN A 62 0.17 10.09 18.67
N LYS A 63 0.29 9.20 19.67
CA LYS A 63 1.54 8.93 20.38
C LYS A 63 2.58 8.28 19.48
N ALA A 64 2.18 7.32 18.64
CA ALA A 64 3.05 6.68 17.66
C ALA A 64 3.59 7.66 16.59
N ILE A 65 2.80 8.67 16.21
CA ILE A 65 3.23 9.74 15.30
C ILE A 65 4.20 10.70 16.01
N GLU A 66 3.92 11.13 17.25
CA GLU A 66 4.77 12.05 18.03
C GLU A 66 6.13 11.42 18.38
N GLU A 67 6.17 10.10 18.63
CA GLU A 67 7.39 9.35 18.97
C GLU A 67 8.17 8.85 17.73
N SER A 68 7.71 9.17 16.51
CA SER A 68 8.25 8.63 15.24
C SER A 68 8.30 7.08 15.21
N ASN A 69 7.48 6.45 16.04
CA ASN A 69 7.39 5.01 16.26
C ASN A 69 6.07 4.46 15.70
N LEU A 70 5.82 4.77 14.43
CA LEU A 70 4.57 4.42 13.75
C LEU A 70 4.51 2.93 13.35
N VAL A 71 5.68 2.30 13.24
CA VAL A 71 5.83 0.91 12.81
C VAL A 71 5.51 -0.07 13.95
N GLU A 72 6.01 0.17 15.17
CA GLU A 72 5.79 -0.69 16.35
C GLU A 72 4.33 -0.61 16.85
N TRP A 73 3.71 0.57 16.75
CA TRP A 73 2.29 0.75 17.04
C TRP A 73 1.36 -0.09 16.14
N SER A 74 1.79 -0.38 14.91
CA SER A 74 1.02 -1.22 13.98
C SER A 74 1.17 -2.71 14.28
N ILE A 75 2.05 -3.10 15.21
CA ILE A 75 2.41 -4.48 15.55
C ILE A 75 1.81 -4.89 16.91
N GLU A 76 1.74 -3.98 17.89
CA GLU A 76 1.24 -4.24 19.26
C GLU A 76 -0.26 -4.60 19.38
N ASP A 77 -1.07 -4.47 18.33
CA ASP A 77 -2.47 -4.91 18.36
C ASP A 77 -2.61 -6.46 18.22
N GLU A 78 -1.51 -7.20 18.01
CA GLU A 78 -1.49 -8.67 17.83
C GLU A 78 -0.91 -9.47 19.02
N GLU A 79 -0.26 -8.85 20.02
CA GLU A 79 0.56 -9.56 21.04
C GLU A 79 -0.09 -9.81 22.41
N ASP A 80 -1.31 -9.32 22.69
CA ASP A 80 -1.95 -9.44 24.02
C ASP A 80 -2.66 -10.81 24.29
N ILE A 81 -2.28 -11.89 23.60
CA ILE A 81 -2.80 -13.24 23.87
C ILE A 81 -1.65 -14.19 24.25
N GLU A 82 -1.23 -14.02 25.50
CA GLU A 82 -0.71 -15.03 26.44
C GLU A 82 0.56 -15.81 26.07
N GLU A 83 1.65 -15.33 26.67
CA GLU A 83 2.84 -16.07 27.09
C GLU A 83 2.50 -17.34 27.89
N THR A 84 3.15 -18.48 27.58
CA THR A 84 3.59 -19.47 28.59
C THR A 84 4.70 -20.38 28.04
N GLU A 85 5.91 -20.16 28.56
CA GLU A 85 6.99 -21.10 28.91
C GLU A 85 7.43 -22.22 27.93
N THR A 86 8.68 -22.16 27.42
CA THR A 86 9.87 -22.90 27.93
C THR A 86 11.02 -22.90 26.91
N GLU A 87 12.21 -22.60 27.42
CA GLU A 87 13.52 -22.71 26.75
C GLU A 87 13.90 -24.19 26.57
N ASP A 88 14.36 -24.61 25.39
CA ASP A 88 15.79 -24.92 25.12
C ASP A 88 16.04 -25.77 23.86
N THR A 89 17.20 -25.52 23.24
CA THR A 89 17.99 -26.34 22.30
C THR A 89 17.65 -26.39 20.79
N ASP A 90 18.40 -25.55 20.07
CA ASP A 90 19.31 -25.88 18.95
C ASP A 90 18.75 -26.61 17.71
N SER A 91 18.41 -25.82 16.69
CA SER A 91 18.70 -26.06 15.26
C SER A 91 18.01 -24.95 14.44
N LEU A 92 18.76 -23.95 13.99
CA LEU A 92 18.26 -22.75 13.31
C LEU A 92 17.44 -23.09 12.04
N GLN A 93 16.12 -23.07 12.20
CA GLN A 93 15.10 -23.01 11.15
C GLN A 93 14.35 -21.67 11.22
N GLN A 94 13.98 -21.19 10.02
CA GLN A 94 12.71 -20.53 9.69
C GLN A 94 12.36 -19.14 10.25
N GLY A 95 11.48 -18.48 9.48
CA GLY A 95 10.42 -17.69 10.08
C GLY A 95 10.47 -16.21 9.77
N GLN A 96 10.39 -15.83 8.49
CA GLN A 96 10.00 -14.46 8.15
C GLN A 96 8.49 -14.31 8.48
N PRO A 97 8.09 -13.46 9.45
CA PRO A 97 6.69 -13.38 9.84
C PRO A 97 5.89 -12.74 8.70
N LYS A 98 4.76 -13.38 8.38
CA LYS A 98 3.80 -12.91 7.38
C LYS A 98 3.04 -11.73 8.01
N SER A 99 3.15 -10.54 7.42
CA SER A 99 2.34 -9.40 7.82
C SER A 99 0.86 -9.71 7.59
N THR A 100 0.07 -9.80 8.66
CA THR A 100 -1.39 -9.82 8.58
C THR A 100 -1.85 -8.41 8.21
N GLY A 101 -2.46 -8.24 7.03
CA GLY A 101 -2.92 -6.92 6.59
C GLY A 101 -3.18 -6.75 5.09
N ARG A 102 -3.01 -7.80 4.29
CA ARG A 102 -3.69 -8.05 3.02
C ARG A 102 -3.50 -9.54 2.79
N LYS A 103 -4.56 -10.31 2.57
CA LYS A 103 -4.38 -11.69 2.10
C LYS A 103 -3.48 -11.59 0.87
N ALA A 104 -2.29 -12.19 0.93
CA ALA A 104 -1.41 -12.26 -0.21
C ALA A 104 -2.24 -12.89 -1.32
N ASP A 105 -2.45 -12.16 -2.41
CA ASP A 105 -3.24 -12.68 -3.53
C ASP A 105 -2.51 -13.93 -4.01
N THR A 106 -3.05 -15.10 -3.65
CA THR A 106 -2.41 -16.42 -3.84
C THR A 106 -2.69 -16.95 -5.25
N ARG A 107 -3.31 -16.12 -6.09
CA ARG A 107 -3.72 -16.48 -7.44
C ARG A 107 -2.52 -16.74 -8.31
N THR A 108 -2.59 -17.81 -9.06
CA THR A 108 -1.58 -18.18 -10.07
C THR A 108 -1.68 -17.27 -11.30
N LEU A 109 -0.62 -17.22 -12.12
CA LEU A 109 -0.60 -16.37 -13.34
C LEU A 109 -1.80 -16.65 -14.26
N PRO A 110 -2.22 -17.92 -14.46
CA PRO A 110 -3.40 -18.24 -15.25
C PRO A 110 -4.72 -17.76 -14.64
N GLU A 111 -4.82 -17.61 -13.31
CA GLU A 111 -6.02 -17.08 -12.65
C GLU A 111 -6.13 -15.56 -12.74
N LEU A 112 -4.99 -14.87 -12.90
CA LEU A 112 -4.96 -13.44 -13.14
C LEU A 112 -5.35 -13.09 -14.59
N LEU A 113 -5.17 -14.02 -15.53
CA LEU A 113 -5.48 -13.86 -16.95
C LEU A 113 -6.98 -14.11 -17.25
N ILE A 114 -7.60 -13.18 -17.95
CA ILE A 114 -9.04 -13.18 -18.22
C ILE A 114 -9.39 -14.05 -19.44
N GLU A 115 -8.57 -14.03 -20.49
CA GLU A 115 -8.84 -14.70 -21.78
C GLU A 115 -7.53 -15.16 -22.46
N ASN A 116 -7.58 -16.15 -23.38
CA ASN A 116 -6.43 -16.68 -24.14
C ASN A 116 -5.17 -17.01 -23.31
N ARG A 117 -5.39 -17.71 -22.19
CA ARG A 117 -4.36 -17.97 -21.16
C ARG A 117 -3.07 -18.57 -21.72
N ASP A 118 -3.17 -19.61 -22.52
CA ASP A 118 -2.00 -20.39 -22.95
C ASP A 118 -1.13 -19.61 -23.97
N VAL A 119 -1.77 -18.93 -24.93
CA VAL A 119 -1.09 -18.13 -25.95
C VAL A 119 -0.41 -16.91 -25.32
N ILE A 120 -1.09 -16.23 -24.38
CA ILE A 120 -0.53 -15.09 -23.66
C ILE A 120 0.64 -15.54 -22.76
N LEU A 121 0.53 -16.69 -22.10
CA LEU A 121 1.62 -17.25 -21.29
C LEU A 121 2.85 -17.59 -22.14
N GLU A 122 2.69 -18.20 -23.31
CA GLU A 122 3.82 -18.48 -24.19
C GLU A 122 4.51 -17.18 -24.65
N ARG A 123 3.71 -16.16 -25.00
CA ARG A 123 4.21 -14.85 -25.43
C ARG A 123 4.89 -14.06 -24.33
N ILE A 124 4.37 -14.12 -23.10
CA ILE A 124 5.03 -13.55 -21.93
C ILE A 124 6.38 -14.25 -21.71
N GLY A 125 6.40 -15.58 -21.76
CA GLY A 125 7.62 -16.37 -21.57
C GLY A 125 8.71 -16.06 -22.61
N THR A 126 8.32 -15.91 -23.89
CA THR A 126 9.24 -15.53 -24.96
C THR A 126 9.78 -14.11 -24.80
N ARG A 127 8.95 -13.16 -24.37
CA ARG A 127 9.39 -11.78 -24.09
C ARG A 127 10.29 -11.68 -22.87
N LEU A 128 10.01 -12.44 -21.82
CA LEU A 128 10.86 -12.48 -20.62
C LEU A 128 12.23 -13.11 -20.88
N LYS A 129 12.47 -13.81 -21.99
CA LYS A 129 13.82 -14.29 -22.36
C LYS A 129 14.72 -13.18 -22.90
N THR A 130 14.14 -12.17 -23.54
CA THR A 130 14.86 -11.12 -24.27
C THR A 130 14.85 -9.78 -23.53
N HIS A 131 13.78 -9.49 -22.78
CA HIS A 131 13.55 -8.22 -22.11
C HIS A 131 13.27 -8.46 -20.62
N THR A 132 14.35 -8.57 -19.84
CA THR A 132 14.29 -8.80 -18.39
C THR A 132 14.52 -7.53 -17.58
N THR A 133 14.64 -6.34 -18.16
CA THR A 133 14.93 -5.14 -17.36
C THR A 133 13.76 -4.74 -16.47
N GLU A 134 14.05 -3.96 -15.42
CA GLU A 134 13.03 -3.44 -14.49
C GLU A 134 11.93 -2.66 -15.23
N THR A 135 12.32 -1.87 -16.22
CA THR A 135 11.40 -1.07 -17.04
C THR A 135 10.59 -1.95 -17.98
N ASP A 136 11.18 -2.96 -18.60
CA ASP A 136 10.46 -3.86 -19.50
C ASP A 136 9.38 -4.66 -18.76
N ILE A 137 9.68 -5.16 -17.56
CA ILE A 137 8.70 -5.86 -16.71
C ILE A 137 7.58 -4.90 -16.28
N ALA A 138 7.90 -3.63 -15.99
CA ALA A 138 6.90 -2.62 -15.65
C ALA A 138 6.00 -2.26 -16.85
N ARG A 139 6.57 -2.12 -18.06
CA ARG A 139 5.82 -1.91 -19.32
C ARG A 139 4.90 -3.10 -19.62
N LEU A 140 5.41 -4.33 -19.42
CA LEU A 140 4.63 -5.55 -19.58
C LEU A 140 3.43 -5.59 -18.61
N TYR A 141 3.64 -5.26 -17.34
CA TYR A 141 2.55 -5.17 -16.36
C TYR A 141 1.49 -4.15 -16.79
N ILE A 142 1.91 -2.96 -17.24
CA ILE A 142 1.02 -1.91 -17.72
C ILE A 142 0.19 -2.41 -18.91
N ALA A 143 0.84 -3.00 -19.92
CA ALA A 143 0.17 -3.53 -21.11
C ALA A 143 -0.87 -4.59 -20.75
N LEU A 144 -0.53 -5.52 -19.84
CA LEU A 144 -1.44 -6.60 -19.43
C LEU A 144 -2.67 -6.09 -18.68
N VAL A 145 -2.50 -5.09 -17.81
CA VAL A 145 -3.58 -4.56 -16.98
C VAL A 145 -4.48 -3.58 -17.74
N GLU A 146 -3.90 -2.66 -18.52
CA GLU A 146 -4.68 -1.65 -19.24
C GLU A 146 -5.53 -2.23 -20.36
N TYR A 147 -4.98 -3.24 -21.05
CA TYR A 147 -5.70 -3.93 -22.11
C TYR A 147 -6.55 -5.10 -21.64
N ARG A 148 -6.72 -5.22 -20.32
CA ARG A 148 -7.63 -6.18 -19.67
C ARG A 148 -7.30 -7.65 -19.98
N PHE A 149 -6.06 -7.94 -20.39
CA PHE A 149 -5.56 -9.31 -20.45
C PHE A 149 -5.45 -9.91 -19.05
N MET A 150 -5.13 -9.07 -18.06
CA MET A 150 -4.94 -9.45 -16.67
C MET A 150 -5.76 -8.55 -15.73
N ARG A 151 -6.22 -9.10 -14.60
CA ARG A 151 -6.77 -8.29 -13.51
C ARG A 151 -5.67 -7.47 -12.84
N PRO A 152 -5.90 -6.18 -12.49
CA PRO A 152 -4.94 -5.40 -11.72
C PRO A 152 -4.58 -6.11 -10.41
N CYS A 153 -3.29 -6.24 -10.13
CA CYS A 153 -2.79 -6.87 -8.91
C CYS A 153 -1.55 -6.11 -8.39
N PRO A 154 -1.13 -6.29 -7.13
CA PRO A 154 0.10 -5.68 -6.65
C PRO A 154 1.31 -6.12 -7.49
N ILE A 155 2.24 -5.21 -7.80
CA ILE A 155 3.47 -5.54 -8.56
C ILE A 155 4.25 -6.68 -7.91
N LYS A 156 4.25 -6.74 -6.58
CA LYS A 156 4.82 -7.84 -5.81
C LYS A 156 4.22 -9.19 -6.19
N THR A 157 2.88 -9.25 -6.22
CA THR A 157 2.13 -10.43 -6.63
C THR A 157 2.49 -10.79 -8.06
N PHE A 158 2.41 -9.83 -8.99
CA PHE A 158 2.77 -10.05 -10.39
C PHE A 158 4.17 -10.65 -10.54
N ARG A 159 5.19 -10.07 -9.91
CA ARG A 159 6.57 -10.55 -9.97
C ARG A 159 6.72 -11.95 -9.39
N ASN A 160 6.12 -12.22 -8.23
CA ASN A 160 6.22 -13.53 -7.59
C ASN A 160 5.55 -14.61 -8.43
N VAL A 161 4.41 -14.28 -9.00
CA VAL A 161 3.66 -15.17 -9.88
C VAL A 161 4.42 -15.44 -11.19
N LEU A 162 5.07 -14.43 -11.78
CA LEU A 162 5.97 -14.65 -12.91
C LEU A 162 7.14 -15.57 -12.54
N GLN A 163 7.76 -15.37 -11.36
CA GLN A 163 8.90 -16.18 -10.92
C GLN A 163 8.53 -17.63 -10.65
N GLN A 164 7.31 -17.86 -10.15
CA GLN A 164 6.77 -19.20 -9.96
C GLN A 164 6.48 -19.90 -11.30
N GLN A 165 5.99 -19.16 -12.29
CA GLN A 165 5.67 -19.73 -13.60
C GLN A 165 6.93 -20.02 -14.45
N TYR A 166 7.94 -19.15 -14.37
CA TYR A 166 9.18 -19.26 -15.13
C TYR A 166 10.37 -19.36 -14.16
N THR A 167 10.50 -20.52 -13.51
CA THR A 167 11.60 -20.82 -12.58
C THR A 167 12.97 -20.70 -13.23
N ASP A 168 13.04 -20.93 -14.53
CA ASP A 168 14.28 -20.98 -15.31
C ASP A 168 14.77 -19.58 -15.72
N LEU A 169 13.94 -18.54 -15.54
CA LEU A 169 14.25 -17.17 -15.89
C LEU A 169 14.63 -16.36 -14.65
N SER A 170 15.73 -15.61 -14.76
CA SER A 170 16.15 -14.66 -13.73
C SER A 170 15.31 -13.38 -13.83
N ILE A 171 14.28 -13.27 -12.98
CA ILE A 171 13.40 -12.10 -12.94
C ILE A 171 13.93 -11.10 -11.91
N VAL A 172 13.98 -9.83 -12.32
CA VAL A 172 14.50 -8.74 -11.49
C VAL A 172 13.72 -8.61 -10.18
N HIS A 173 14.39 -8.02 -9.19
CA HIS A 173 13.84 -7.78 -7.87
C HIS A 173 12.65 -6.81 -7.92
N GLU A 174 11.67 -7.07 -7.05
CA GLU A 174 10.42 -6.32 -6.92
C GLU A 174 10.62 -4.80 -6.81
N ARG A 175 11.62 -4.36 -6.02
CA ARG A 175 11.85 -2.92 -5.74
C ARG A 175 12.15 -2.13 -7.01
N GLY A 176 12.91 -2.72 -7.93
CA GLY A 176 13.27 -2.12 -9.20
C GLY A 176 12.05 -1.91 -10.10
N ILE A 177 11.24 -2.96 -10.23
CA ILE A 177 10.00 -2.94 -11.02
C ILE A 177 9.01 -1.92 -10.44
N GLN A 178 8.87 -1.85 -9.11
CA GLN A 178 8.05 -0.83 -8.45
C GLN A 178 8.55 0.59 -8.70
N LYS A 179 9.86 0.80 -8.75
CA LYS A 179 10.45 2.12 -9.07
C LYS A 179 10.18 2.49 -10.52
N ALA A 180 10.40 1.57 -11.46
CA ALA A 180 10.11 1.76 -12.87
C ALA A 180 8.62 2.04 -13.13
N TYR A 181 7.71 1.26 -12.52
CA TYR A 181 6.27 1.49 -12.62
C TYR A 181 5.85 2.86 -12.08
N ARG A 182 6.37 3.26 -10.92
CA ARG A 182 6.11 4.60 -10.36
C ARG A 182 6.58 5.70 -11.31
N ASN A 183 7.75 5.54 -11.92
CA ASN A 183 8.25 6.49 -12.92
C ASN A 183 7.30 6.57 -14.13
N LEU A 184 6.96 5.42 -14.73
CA LEU A 184 6.06 5.35 -15.89
C LEU A 184 4.66 5.94 -15.60
N THR A 185 4.18 5.86 -14.36
CA THR A 185 2.90 6.42 -13.92
C THR A 185 2.99 7.83 -13.34
N THR A 186 4.18 8.45 -13.34
CA THR A 186 4.36 9.83 -12.91
C THR A 186 3.83 10.79 -14.00
N PRO A 187 3.18 11.90 -13.62
CA PRO A 187 2.79 12.93 -14.58
C PRO A 187 4.00 13.49 -15.32
N PHE A 188 3.89 13.66 -16.63
CA PHE A 188 4.92 14.30 -17.42
C PHE A 188 4.82 15.82 -17.28
N GLY A 189 5.70 16.40 -16.45
CA GLY A 189 5.70 17.84 -16.16
C GLY A 189 4.37 18.29 -15.53
N GLY A 190 3.84 19.42 -16.01
CA GLY A 190 2.52 19.95 -15.60
C GLY A 190 1.34 19.43 -16.42
N SER A 191 1.54 18.41 -17.26
CA SER A 191 0.51 17.91 -18.17
C SER A 191 -0.36 16.82 -17.53
N LYS A 192 -1.54 16.56 -18.12
CA LYS A 192 -2.41 15.44 -17.73
C LYS A 192 -1.91 14.07 -18.20
N LYS A 193 -0.84 14.04 -19.01
CA LYS A 193 -0.27 12.80 -19.57
C LYS A 193 0.74 12.20 -18.61
N LEU A 194 0.82 10.87 -18.57
CA LEU A 194 1.82 10.14 -17.80
C LEU A 194 3.06 9.87 -18.65
N ILE A 195 4.18 9.55 -18.03
CA ILE A 195 5.43 9.23 -18.73
C ILE A 195 5.23 8.06 -19.69
N LYS A 196 4.46 7.03 -19.30
CA LYS A 196 4.10 5.90 -20.17
C LYS A 196 3.30 6.28 -21.42
N ASP A 197 2.67 7.45 -21.44
CA ASP A 197 1.81 7.91 -22.55
C ASP A 197 2.60 8.75 -23.57
N ILE A 198 3.92 8.88 -23.40
CA ILE A 198 4.78 9.74 -24.20
C ILE A 198 6.06 9.01 -24.59
N GLY A 199 6.56 9.30 -25.80
CA GLY A 199 7.89 8.90 -26.24
C GLY A 199 8.04 7.39 -26.43
N GLU A 200 9.25 6.90 -26.13
CA GLU A 200 9.65 5.50 -26.36
C GLU A 200 8.85 4.51 -25.49
N ASP A 201 8.51 4.89 -24.26
CA ASP A 201 7.74 4.04 -23.35
C ASP A 201 6.34 3.74 -23.89
N HIS A 202 5.69 4.74 -24.49
CA HIS A 202 4.38 4.59 -25.10
C HIS A 202 4.42 3.62 -26.28
N VAL A 203 5.40 3.80 -27.18
CA VAL A 203 5.60 2.93 -28.35
C VAL A 203 5.85 1.50 -27.89
N ALA A 204 6.73 1.29 -26.91
CA ALA A 204 7.03 -0.04 -26.39
C ALA A 204 5.79 -0.72 -25.77
N ILE A 205 4.93 0.02 -25.07
CA ILE A 205 3.69 -0.52 -24.49
C ILE A 205 2.68 -0.88 -25.58
N GLU A 206 2.54 -0.06 -26.62
CA GLU A 206 1.66 -0.36 -27.75
C GLU A 206 2.15 -1.56 -28.59
N GLU A 207 3.45 -1.68 -28.80
CA GLU A 207 4.06 -2.85 -29.44
C GLU A 207 3.83 -4.12 -28.61
N LEU A 208 4.02 -4.05 -27.29
CA LEU A 208 3.75 -5.17 -26.38
C LEU A 208 2.28 -5.57 -26.46
N LYS A 209 1.37 -4.61 -26.48
CA LYS A 209 -0.06 -4.88 -26.66
C LYS A 209 -0.32 -5.60 -27.99
N ALA A 210 0.19 -5.05 -29.10
CA ALA A 210 0.01 -5.64 -30.43
C ALA A 210 0.53 -7.08 -30.46
N TYR A 211 1.72 -7.32 -29.88
CA TYR A 211 2.32 -8.63 -29.76
C TYR A 211 1.49 -9.59 -28.90
N LEU A 212 0.91 -9.13 -27.79
CA LEU A 212 0.08 -9.97 -26.92
C LEU A 212 -1.29 -10.27 -27.55
N SER A 213 -1.80 -9.41 -28.43
CA SER A 213 -3.09 -9.59 -29.12
C SER A 213 -3.02 -10.30 -30.48
N ALA A 214 -1.82 -10.44 -31.06
CA ALA A 214 -1.61 -11.08 -32.37
C ALA A 214 -2.04 -12.55 -32.42
#